data_AF-A0A6P5KMX4-F1
#
_entry.id   AF-A0A6P5KMX4-F1
#
_cell.length_a   1.000
_cell.length_b   1.000
_cell.length_c   1.000
_cell.angle_alpha   90.00
_cell.angle_beta   90.00
_cell.angle_gamma   90.00
#
_symmetry.space_group_name_H-M   'P 1'
#
loop_
_entity.id
_entity.type
_entity.pdbx_description
1 polymer ?
#
loop_
_entity_poly.entity_id
_entity_poly.type
_entity_poly.pdbx_seq_one_letter_code
_entity_poly.pdbx_strand_id
1 'polypeptide(L)'
;MSFKILEQQSVTVPDQTSSEVQMENWSKDVVQSSHEQETILKKKNSQPGDQVVTNSAGCMQHEHNELVKQTVFEETKFLMDKPRSFQVIDFYPEDGTTYSTTEKSDVIEHRNSDLLCDFMTPCQITENVDKDKTTSFLLKELNILKTRNKKLQEKLAQEGKEVKTLKLELELLERATEAKIAEKTAALVEEIYFAQRERDEAIMSRLQLANEERDEAISRARELEKSLKELENINPEENDMTLQELLNRINNADTGRAIHSNGAVIMDRIYKTKECKEKITTEEMNAVIEERDAALSKCKRLEQELHHLKEQNQTSANNMRHLTAENNQERALKAKLLSMQQDRETAIQQYKKLKEEIQTLRIYYRLERLVDVLRKKVGAGTIRTVI
;
A
#
# COMPACT_ATOMS: atom_id res chain seq x y z
N MET A 1 -56.43 57.08 -13.03
CA MET A 1 -55.40 56.03 -13.06
C MET A 1 -54.18 56.58 -13.78
N SER A 2 -53.08 56.78 -13.07
CA SER A 2 -51.86 57.39 -13.62
C SER A 2 -50.66 56.81 -12.89
N PHE A 3 -49.91 55.93 -13.55
CA PHE A 3 -48.70 55.34 -12.98
C PHE A 3 -47.55 56.34 -13.09
N LYS A 4 -46.86 56.58 -11.96
CA LYS A 4 -45.59 57.32 -11.96
C LYS A 4 -44.50 56.41 -12.52
N ILE A 5 -43.72 56.95 -13.45
CA ILE A 5 -42.46 56.38 -13.90
C ILE A 5 -41.46 56.50 -12.75
N LEU A 6 -40.70 55.43 -12.49
CA LEU A 6 -39.55 55.45 -11.58
C LEU A 6 -38.32 55.03 -12.40
N GLU A 7 -37.33 55.90 -12.46
CA GLU A 7 -36.05 55.63 -13.13
C GLU A 7 -35.30 54.52 -12.40
N GLN A 8 -34.72 53.58 -13.15
CA GLN A 8 -33.63 52.73 -12.66
C GLN A 8 -32.33 53.15 -13.34
N GLN A 9 -31.31 53.34 -12.52
CA GLN A 9 -29.98 53.78 -12.93
C GLN A 9 -29.26 52.68 -13.71
N SER A 10 -28.68 53.04 -14.86
CA SER A 10 -27.79 52.17 -15.62
C SER A 10 -26.45 52.03 -14.89
N VAL A 11 -26.13 50.82 -14.42
CA VAL A 11 -24.78 50.48 -13.93
C VAL A 11 -23.93 50.03 -15.10
N THR A 12 -22.79 50.70 -15.29
CA THR A 12 -21.84 50.46 -16.38
C THR A 12 -21.19 49.09 -16.28
N VAL A 13 -21.20 48.32 -17.38
CA VAL A 13 -20.45 47.07 -17.53
C VAL A 13 -19.01 47.40 -17.96
N PRO A 14 -17.96 46.79 -17.36
CA PRO A 14 -16.58 47.00 -17.79
C PRO A 14 -16.29 46.27 -19.11
N ASP A 15 -15.52 46.92 -19.97
CA ASP A 15 -15.19 46.47 -21.32
C ASP A 15 -14.22 45.26 -21.32
N GLN A 16 -14.55 44.20 -22.07
CA GLN A 16 -13.77 42.95 -22.11
C GLN A 16 -12.86 42.88 -23.34
N THR A 17 -11.84 43.73 -23.40
CA THR A 17 -10.79 43.71 -24.43
C THR A 17 -9.46 43.10 -23.96
N SER A 18 -9.39 42.57 -22.73
CA SER A 18 -8.16 42.00 -22.15
C SER A 18 -7.80 40.57 -22.58
N SER A 19 -8.71 39.84 -23.24
CA SER A 19 -8.51 38.41 -23.56
C SER A 19 -7.54 38.18 -24.72
N GLU A 20 -7.53 39.08 -25.70
CA GLU A 20 -6.77 38.91 -26.96
C GLU A 20 -5.25 39.03 -26.71
N VAL A 21 -4.85 39.95 -25.83
CA VAL A 21 -3.44 40.17 -25.44
C VAL A 21 -2.84 39.00 -24.64
N GLN A 22 -3.65 38.24 -23.89
CA GLN A 22 -3.16 37.08 -23.14
C GLN A 22 -2.89 35.87 -24.06
N MET A 23 -3.70 35.67 -25.10
CA MET A 23 -3.53 34.58 -26.07
C MET A 23 -2.24 34.74 -26.90
N GLU A 24 -1.87 35.96 -27.30
CA GLU A 24 -0.66 36.19 -28.09
C GLU A 24 0.65 35.96 -27.31
N ASN A 25 0.66 36.15 -25.99
CA ASN A 25 1.86 35.89 -25.18
C ASN A 25 2.10 34.38 -24.99
N TRP A 26 1.06 33.61 -24.66
CA TRP A 26 1.19 32.14 -24.58
C TRP A 26 1.61 31.51 -25.91
N SER A 27 1.13 32.04 -27.04
CA SER A 27 1.53 31.54 -28.37
C SER A 27 3.02 31.79 -28.67
N LYS A 28 3.62 32.85 -28.13
CA LYS A 28 5.06 33.15 -28.28
C LYS A 28 5.93 32.22 -27.42
N ASP A 29 5.54 32.00 -26.16
CA ASP A 29 6.28 31.13 -25.23
C ASP A 29 6.31 29.65 -25.71
N VAL A 30 5.20 29.16 -26.26
CA VAL A 30 5.12 27.80 -26.82
C VAL A 30 6.01 27.62 -28.05
N VAL A 31 6.09 28.62 -28.94
CA VAL A 31 6.97 28.58 -30.11
C VAL A 31 8.46 28.61 -29.69
N GLN A 32 8.80 29.39 -28.67
CA GLN A 32 10.19 29.50 -28.21
C GLN A 32 10.68 28.21 -27.52
N SER A 33 9.86 27.59 -26.66
CA SER A 33 10.15 26.29 -26.04
C SER A 33 10.32 25.16 -27.06
N SER A 34 9.53 25.18 -28.14
CA SER A 34 9.62 24.18 -29.23
C SER A 34 10.96 24.26 -29.97
N HIS A 35 11.48 25.47 -30.19
CA HIS A 35 12.74 25.68 -30.90
C HIS A 35 13.98 25.29 -30.06
N GLU A 36 13.90 25.44 -28.73
CA GLU A 36 14.95 24.99 -27.81
C GLU A 36 15.04 23.45 -27.73
N GLN A 37 13.91 22.73 -27.75
CA GLN A 37 13.93 21.27 -27.80
C GLN A 37 14.51 20.73 -29.12
N GLU A 38 14.18 21.35 -30.26
CA GLU A 38 14.67 20.90 -31.57
C GLU A 38 16.18 21.12 -31.75
N THR A 39 16.72 22.20 -31.17
CA THR A 39 18.18 22.47 -31.19
C THR A 39 18.96 21.55 -30.27
N ILE A 40 18.39 21.10 -29.14
CA ILE A 40 18.98 20.06 -28.28
C ILE A 40 19.02 18.70 -28.99
N LEU A 41 17.94 18.32 -29.69
CA LEU A 41 17.88 17.06 -30.46
C LEU A 41 18.90 17.01 -31.60
N LYS A 42 19.09 18.10 -32.35
CA LYS A 42 20.09 18.17 -33.43
C LYS A 42 21.53 18.07 -32.91
N LYS A 43 21.82 18.53 -31.69
CA LYS A 43 23.17 18.52 -31.10
C LYS A 43 23.67 17.14 -30.66
N LYS A 44 22.79 16.14 -30.48
CA LYS A 44 23.15 14.76 -30.11
C LYS A 44 23.54 13.87 -31.30
N ASN A 45 23.23 14.26 -32.53
CA ASN A 45 23.35 13.40 -33.72
C ASN A 45 24.57 13.72 -34.60
N SER A 46 25.68 14.20 -34.03
CA SER A 46 26.88 14.57 -34.82
C SER A 46 28.21 14.40 -34.06
N GLN A 47 28.61 13.15 -33.80
CA GLN A 47 30.03 12.79 -33.72
C GLN A 47 30.25 11.27 -33.99
N PRO A 48 31.20 10.87 -34.87
CA PRO A 48 31.41 9.46 -35.27
C PRO A 48 32.68 8.82 -34.67
N GLY A 49 32.78 7.48 -34.77
CA GLY A 49 33.98 6.66 -34.51
C GLY A 49 33.66 5.39 -33.69
N ASP A 50 33.37 4.25 -34.33
CA ASP A 50 34.32 3.24 -34.83
C ASP A 50 34.79 2.21 -33.77
N GLN A 51 34.10 1.06 -33.70
CA GLN A 51 34.62 -0.21 -34.28
C GLN A 51 33.70 -1.41 -34.07
N VAL A 52 33.68 -2.31 -35.06
CA VAL A 52 32.95 -3.58 -35.05
C VAL A 52 33.82 -4.69 -34.47
N VAL A 53 33.30 -5.44 -33.49
CA VAL A 53 33.73 -6.82 -33.21
C VAL A 53 32.50 -7.70 -32.95
N THR A 54 32.41 -8.81 -33.68
CA THR A 54 31.38 -9.84 -33.56
C THR A 54 31.71 -10.85 -32.47
N ASN A 55 30.70 -11.45 -31.83
CA ASN A 55 30.55 -12.85 -31.37
C ASN A 55 29.43 -12.88 -30.29
N SER A 56 28.32 -13.61 -30.45
CA SER A 56 28.14 -15.07 -30.56
C SER A 56 28.26 -15.82 -29.22
N ALA A 57 27.11 -16.33 -28.76
CA ALA A 57 26.85 -17.40 -27.78
C ALA A 57 27.64 -17.45 -26.44
N GLY A 58 26.91 -17.32 -25.33
CA GLY A 58 27.43 -17.61 -23.98
C GLY A 58 26.33 -17.60 -22.91
N CYS A 59 25.72 -18.76 -22.66
CA CYS A 59 24.85 -18.96 -21.50
C CYS A 59 25.71 -19.26 -20.25
N MET A 60 25.46 -18.58 -19.14
CA MET A 60 25.62 -19.17 -17.79
C MET A 60 24.57 -18.57 -16.86
N GLN A 61 23.83 -19.44 -16.18
CA GLN A 61 23.00 -19.09 -15.03
C GLN A 61 23.90 -18.88 -13.81
N HIS A 62 23.54 -17.94 -12.94
CA HIS A 62 23.95 -18.00 -11.53
C HIS A 62 22.78 -17.61 -10.62
N GLU A 63 22.66 -18.37 -9.55
CA GLU A 63 21.52 -18.38 -8.64
C GLU A 63 21.58 -17.20 -7.67
N HIS A 64 20.42 -16.67 -7.29
CA HIS A 64 20.28 -15.85 -6.09
C HIS A 64 19.18 -16.40 -5.20
N ASN A 65 19.59 -17.05 -4.10
CA ASN A 65 18.74 -17.31 -2.95
C ASN A 65 18.61 -16.00 -2.15
N GLU A 66 17.39 -15.50 -1.96
CA GLU A 66 17.12 -14.47 -0.96
C GLU A 66 16.35 -15.03 0.24
N LEU A 67 16.80 -14.63 1.43
CA LEU A 67 16.43 -15.21 2.71
C LEU A 67 15.21 -14.48 3.29
N VAL A 68 14.03 -15.11 3.20
CA VAL A 68 12.82 -14.62 3.90
C VAL A 68 13.05 -14.65 5.42
N LYS A 69 13.06 -13.48 6.06
CA LYS A 69 12.94 -13.35 7.52
C LYS A 69 11.57 -12.86 7.90
N GLN A 70 10.72 -13.81 8.24
CA GLN A 70 9.40 -13.60 8.80
C GLN A 70 9.53 -13.22 10.28
N THR A 71 9.06 -12.04 10.67
CA THR A 71 8.86 -11.67 12.08
C THR A 71 7.38 -11.45 12.34
N VAL A 72 6.82 -12.28 13.21
CA VAL A 72 5.44 -12.18 13.69
C VAL A 72 5.33 -10.99 14.64
N PHE A 73 4.33 -10.14 14.45
CA PHE A 73 3.93 -9.13 15.42
C PHE A 73 2.50 -9.45 15.88
N GLU A 74 2.30 -9.58 17.19
CA GLU A 74 1.02 -9.99 17.75
C GLU A 74 -0.01 -8.85 17.73
N GLU A 75 -1.24 -9.15 17.31
CA GLU A 75 -2.36 -8.22 17.38
C GLU A 75 -2.67 -7.86 18.84
N THR A 76 -2.46 -6.59 19.21
CA THR A 76 -3.15 -6.00 20.37
C THR A 76 -4.20 -5.02 19.87
N LYS A 77 -5.46 -5.42 19.92
CA LYS A 77 -6.62 -4.58 19.58
C LYS A 77 -6.65 -3.31 20.43
N PHE A 78 -6.72 -2.16 19.77
CA PHE A 78 -7.36 -0.98 20.35
C PHE A 78 -8.48 -0.49 19.44
N LEU A 79 -9.57 -0.05 20.06
CA LEU A 79 -10.82 0.29 19.37
C LEU A 79 -10.63 1.46 18.38
N MET A 80 -11.42 1.42 17.30
CA MET A 80 -11.81 2.66 16.62
C MET A 80 -12.52 3.59 17.60
N ASP A 81 -12.14 4.86 17.58
CA ASP A 81 -13.09 5.95 17.80
C ASP A 81 -12.97 6.96 16.65
N LYS A 82 -14.10 7.53 16.24
CA LYS A 82 -14.22 8.35 15.02
C LYS A 82 -13.66 9.77 15.23
N PRO A 83 -13.25 10.45 14.14
CA PRO A 83 -12.55 11.73 14.24
C PRO A 83 -13.49 12.88 14.61
N ARG A 84 -12.96 13.89 15.32
CA ARG A 84 -13.60 15.19 15.48
C ARG A 84 -12.79 16.25 14.72
N SER A 85 -13.51 17.07 13.97
CA SER A 85 -13.07 18.11 13.02
C SER A 85 -11.72 18.78 13.31
N PHE A 86 -10.84 18.78 12.30
CA PHE A 86 -9.85 19.85 12.15
C PHE A 86 -10.57 21.19 11.95
N GLN A 87 -10.08 22.24 12.61
CA GLN A 87 -10.24 23.61 12.12
C GLN A 87 -8.85 24.10 11.73
N VAL A 88 -8.76 24.58 10.49
CA VAL A 88 -7.57 25.23 9.94
C VAL A 88 -7.42 26.59 10.63
N ILE A 89 -6.21 26.94 11.03
CA ILE A 89 -5.83 28.31 11.33
C ILE A 89 -4.66 28.64 10.40
N ASP A 90 -4.92 29.54 9.46
CA ASP A 90 -3.91 30.08 8.55
C ASP A 90 -2.86 30.88 9.33
N PHE A 91 -1.61 30.78 8.90
CA PHE A 91 -0.57 31.74 9.23
C PHE A 91 -0.21 32.55 7.98
N TYR A 92 -0.59 33.83 7.99
CA TYR A 92 0.03 34.85 7.16
C TYR A 92 1.06 35.62 8.00
N PRO A 93 2.27 35.89 7.47
CA PRO A 93 3.28 36.69 8.16
C PRO A 93 3.28 38.15 7.67
N GLU A 94 3.42 39.13 8.57
CA GLU A 94 4.25 40.32 8.34
C GLU A 94 4.52 41.16 9.61
N ASP A 95 5.57 41.97 9.51
CA ASP A 95 6.32 42.72 10.54
C ASP A 95 5.55 43.70 11.46
N GLY A 96 6.16 44.08 12.60
CA GLY A 96 5.70 45.26 13.37
C GLY A 96 6.16 45.48 14.83
N THR A 97 7.46 45.62 15.08
CA THR A 97 8.13 46.48 16.11
C THR A 97 7.41 46.90 17.44
N THR A 98 8.03 46.57 18.60
CA THR A 98 7.86 47.17 19.98
C THR A 98 6.48 47.03 20.66
N TYR A 99 6.31 46.66 21.94
CA TYR A 99 6.91 47.19 23.18
C TYR A 99 6.85 46.17 24.35
N SER A 100 7.51 46.48 25.48
CA SER A 100 7.53 45.68 26.72
C SER A 100 6.22 45.73 27.51
N THR A 101 5.81 44.64 28.19
CA THR A 101 5.72 44.49 29.68
C THR A 101 4.85 43.29 30.11
N THR A 102 5.23 42.63 31.24
CA THR A 102 4.38 41.83 32.17
C THR A 102 3.62 40.62 31.58
N GLU A 103 3.34 39.48 32.20
CA GLU A 103 3.63 38.81 33.50
C GLU A 103 3.39 37.28 33.25
N LYS A 104 3.71 36.28 34.07
CA LYS A 104 4.23 36.15 35.45
C LYS A 104 4.88 34.76 35.60
N SER A 105 5.80 34.57 36.55
CA SER A 105 6.03 33.25 37.17
C SER A 105 6.55 33.41 38.59
N ASP A 106 5.83 32.82 39.55
CA ASP A 106 6.01 33.12 40.98
C ASP A 106 7.31 32.56 41.55
N VAL A 107 8.16 33.48 42.02
CA VAL A 107 9.29 33.16 42.89
C VAL A 107 8.76 32.98 44.31
N ILE A 108 8.57 31.73 44.73
CA ILE A 108 8.40 31.42 46.16
C ILE A 108 9.77 31.45 46.83
N GLU A 109 10.28 32.66 47.06
CA GLU A 109 11.34 32.90 48.02
C GLU A 109 10.81 32.63 49.42
N HIS A 110 11.12 31.45 49.97
CA HIS A 110 10.91 31.20 51.39
C HIS A 110 11.92 32.04 52.19
N ARG A 111 11.51 33.27 52.53
CA ARG A 111 12.14 34.11 53.55
C ARG A 111 12.48 33.25 54.78
N ASN A 112 13.77 33.12 55.05
CA ASN A 112 14.30 32.79 56.37
C ASN A 112 15.32 33.87 56.71
N SER A 113 14.79 35.05 56.99
CA SER A 113 15.55 36.26 57.32
C SER A 113 14.98 36.92 58.57
N ASP A 114 14.70 36.11 59.58
CA ASP A 114 14.37 36.57 60.92
C ASP A 114 15.22 35.82 61.96
N LEU A 115 16.16 36.59 62.51
CA LEU A 115 16.43 36.70 63.95
C LEU A 115 16.42 35.40 64.77
N LEU A 116 17.61 34.86 65.04
CA LEU A 116 18.18 34.75 66.39
C LEU A 116 19.55 34.05 66.34
N CYS A 117 20.60 34.82 66.02
CA CYS A 117 21.96 34.49 66.44
C CYS A 117 22.30 35.29 67.71
N ASP A 118 21.47 35.12 68.73
CA ASP A 118 21.83 35.52 70.09
C ASP A 118 22.98 34.63 70.54
N PHE A 119 24.21 35.14 70.44
CA PHE A 119 25.33 34.92 71.37
C PHE A 119 26.58 35.71 70.92
N MET A 120 26.41 36.99 70.58
CA MET A 120 27.53 37.95 70.48
C MET A 120 27.72 38.69 71.80
N THR A 121 28.03 37.93 72.86
CA THR A 121 28.53 38.48 74.13
C THR A 121 30.05 38.42 74.10
N PRO A 122 30.79 39.55 74.19
CA PRO A 122 32.24 39.52 74.28
C PRO A 122 32.70 38.89 75.61
N CYS A 123 32.97 37.58 75.60
CA CYS A 123 33.61 36.92 76.74
C CYS A 123 35.03 37.46 76.90
N GLN A 124 35.22 38.27 77.95
CA GLN A 124 36.53 38.72 78.39
C GLN A 124 37.43 37.53 78.69
N ILE A 125 38.73 37.70 78.44
CA ILE A 125 39.73 36.65 78.64
C ILE A 125 39.84 36.31 80.12
N THR A 126 39.41 35.10 80.50
CA THR A 126 39.94 34.39 81.67
C THR A 126 41.06 33.44 81.25
N GLU A 127 42.00 33.20 82.16
CA GLU A 127 43.35 32.79 81.80
C GLU A 127 43.49 31.32 81.34
N ASN A 128 44.14 31.17 80.18
CA ASN A 128 45.20 30.19 79.92
C ASN A 128 44.97 28.67 80.13
N VAL A 129 43.74 28.16 80.18
CA VAL A 129 43.49 26.69 80.27
C VAL A 129 42.57 26.12 79.15
N ASP A 130 41.87 26.95 78.36
CA ASP A 130 40.84 26.43 77.43
C ASP A 130 41.03 26.71 75.92
N LYS A 131 42.13 27.35 75.51
CA LYS A 131 42.43 27.64 74.09
C LYS A 131 42.47 26.38 73.21
N ASP A 132 42.98 25.27 73.75
CA ASP A 132 43.08 24.00 73.02
C ASP A 132 41.71 23.34 72.82
N LYS A 133 40.77 23.49 73.77
CA LYS A 133 39.40 22.98 73.60
C LYS A 133 38.64 23.79 72.55
N THR A 134 38.78 25.13 72.55
CA THR A 134 38.23 25.99 71.49
C THR A 134 38.81 25.64 70.13
N THR A 135 40.14 25.46 70.05
CA THR A 135 40.83 25.08 68.80
C THR A 135 40.35 23.71 68.30
N SER A 136 40.19 22.73 69.19
CA SER A 136 39.67 21.39 68.88
C SER A 136 38.22 21.42 68.38
N PHE A 137 37.35 22.23 69.00
CA PHE A 137 35.96 22.44 68.56
C PHE A 137 35.90 23.00 67.14
N LEU A 138 36.66 24.07 66.86
CA LEU A 138 36.74 24.70 65.53
C LEU A 138 37.30 23.73 64.48
N LEU A 139 38.27 22.87 64.84
CA LEU A 139 38.79 21.83 63.97
C LEU A 139 37.74 20.76 63.64
N LYS A 140 36.92 20.37 64.62
CA LYS A 140 35.79 19.45 64.42
C LYS A 140 34.72 20.05 63.51
N GLU A 141 34.36 21.31 63.73
CA GLU A 141 33.41 22.05 62.89
C GLU A 141 33.92 22.22 61.45
N LEU A 142 35.19 22.59 61.28
CA LEU A 142 35.86 22.66 59.97
C LEU A 142 35.84 21.31 59.24
N ASN A 143 36.00 20.19 59.95
CA ASN A 143 35.92 18.85 59.37
C ASN A 143 34.47 18.46 59.00
N ILE A 144 33.47 18.89 59.77
CA ILE A 144 32.05 18.75 59.42
C ILE A 144 31.72 19.60 58.16
N LEU A 145 32.23 20.82 58.07
CA LEU A 145 32.05 21.69 56.90
C LEU A 145 32.75 21.13 55.65
N LYS A 146 33.97 20.61 55.77
CA LYS A 146 34.71 19.95 54.67
C LYS A 146 33.97 18.71 54.14
N THR A 147 33.47 17.85 55.04
CA THR A 147 32.72 16.65 54.64
C THR A 147 31.37 17.01 54.01
N ARG A 148 30.68 18.03 54.52
CA ARG A 148 29.45 18.58 53.90
C ARG A 148 29.73 19.18 52.52
N ASN A 149 30.80 19.95 52.35
CA ASN A 149 31.18 20.55 51.07
C ASN A 149 31.51 19.47 50.02
N LYS A 150 32.31 18.46 50.38
CA LYS A 150 32.59 17.31 49.50
C LYS A 150 31.29 16.61 49.05
N LYS A 151 30.36 16.36 49.98
CA LYS A 151 29.05 15.75 49.66
C LYS A 151 28.19 16.63 48.74
N LEU A 152 28.30 17.95 48.83
CA LEU A 152 27.64 18.89 47.90
C LEU A 152 28.30 18.89 46.52
N GLN A 153 29.63 18.80 46.43
CA GLN A 153 30.35 18.66 45.16
C GLN A 153 30.00 17.34 44.46
N GLU A 154 29.92 16.23 45.20
CA GLU A 154 29.48 14.92 44.67
C GLU A 154 28.05 14.98 44.15
N LYS A 155 27.12 15.61 44.89
CA LYS A 155 25.75 15.86 44.40
C LYS A 155 25.74 16.71 43.13
N LEU A 156 26.42 17.85 43.12
CA LEU A 156 26.48 18.74 41.95
C LEU A 156 27.04 18.03 40.70
N ALA A 157 28.04 17.16 40.89
CA ALA A 157 28.60 16.35 39.82
C ALA A 157 27.66 15.22 39.35
N GLN A 158 26.74 14.75 40.20
CA GLN A 158 25.71 13.77 39.84
C GLN A 158 24.55 14.44 39.08
N GLU A 159 23.97 15.51 39.63
CA GLU A 159 22.95 16.34 38.97
C GLU A 159 23.46 16.83 37.59
N GLY A 160 24.72 17.26 37.51
CA GLY A 160 25.37 17.68 36.27
C GLY A 160 25.63 16.55 35.25
N LYS A 161 25.47 15.28 35.62
CA LYS A 161 25.38 14.14 34.68
C LYS A 161 23.93 13.89 34.28
N GLU A 162 23.00 13.94 35.23
CA GLU A 162 21.57 13.72 35.01
C GLU A 162 20.96 14.75 34.05
N VAL A 163 21.31 16.03 34.19
CA VAL A 163 20.94 17.09 33.24
C VAL A 163 21.50 16.81 31.84
N LYS A 164 22.68 16.19 31.71
CA LYS A 164 23.26 15.82 30.41
C LYS A 164 22.57 14.61 29.78
N THR A 165 22.19 13.61 30.57
CA THR A 165 21.42 12.46 30.06
C THR A 165 20.03 12.89 29.62
N LEU A 166 19.30 13.66 30.44
CA LEU A 166 17.99 14.19 30.09
C LEU A 166 18.03 15.09 28.85
N LYS A 167 19.07 15.91 28.68
CA LYS A 167 19.25 16.71 27.46
C LYS A 167 19.41 15.84 26.20
N LEU A 168 20.19 14.77 26.28
CA LEU A 168 20.38 13.84 25.15
C LEU A 168 19.10 13.05 24.86
N GLU A 169 18.36 12.63 25.89
CA GLU A 169 17.05 11.97 25.74
C GLU A 169 16.01 12.88 25.07
N LEU A 170 15.99 14.17 25.44
CA LEU A 170 15.13 15.18 24.80
C LEU A 170 15.48 15.36 23.32
N GLU A 171 16.76 15.53 22.98
CA GLU A 171 17.21 15.70 21.59
C GLU A 171 16.91 14.45 20.73
N LEU A 172 17.03 13.24 21.31
CA LEU A 172 16.65 11.99 20.64
C LEU A 172 15.14 11.91 20.41
N LEU A 173 14.31 12.34 21.37
CA LEU A 173 12.86 12.36 21.23
C LEU A 173 12.42 13.38 20.17
N GLU A 174 13.00 14.58 20.18
CA GLU A 174 12.76 15.64 19.19
C GLU A 174 13.02 15.13 17.77
N ARG A 175 14.24 14.62 17.49
CA ARG A 175 14.59 14.03 16.20
C ARG A 175 13.70 12.86 15.79
N ALA A 176 13.27 12.02 16.74
CA ALA A 176 12.34 10.92 16.45
C ALA A 176 10.95 11.43 16.04
N THR A 177 10.47 12.52 16.63
CA THR A 177 9.21 13.17 16.21
C THR A 177 9.34 13.87 14.86
N GLU A 178 10.45 14.58 14.60
CA GLU A 178 10.74 15.19 13.31
C GLU A 178 10.80 14.16 12.18
N ALA A 179 11.53 13.06 12.39
CA ALA A 179 11.61 11.96 11.42
C ALA A 179 10.24 11.37 11.08
N LYS A 180 9.38 11.18 12.10
CA LYS A 180 8.01 10.68 11.93
C LYS A 180 7.07 11.68 11.23
N ILE A 181 7.33 12.98 11.35
CA ILE A 181 6.62 14.02 10.60
C ILE A 181 7.09 13.98 9.15
N ALA A 182 8.42 13.97 8.91
CA ALA A 182 9.01 13.91 7.58
C ALA A 182 8.57 12.66 6.79
N GLU A 183 8.54 11.49 7.42
CA GLU A 183 8.03 10.23 6.85
C GLU A 183 6.57 10.37 6.36
N LYS A 184 5.68 10.89 7.21
CA LYS A 184 4.28 11.14 6.85
C LYS A 184 4.12 12.18 5.76
N THR A 185 4.93 13.25 5.79
CA THR A 185 4.91 14.28 4.76
C THR A 185 5.39 13.74 3.42
N ALA A 186 6.43 12.90 3.40
CA ALA A 186 6.91 12.24 2.19
C ALA A 186 5.84 11.31 1.59
N ALA A 187 5.19 10.48 2.41
CA ALA A 187 4.12 9.60 1.97
C ALA A 187 2.94 10.38 1.34
N LEU A 188 2.49 11.47 1.99
CA LEU A 188 1.42 12.33 1.45
C LEU A 188 1.84 13.01 0.13
N VAL A 189 3.11 13.42 -0.01
CA VAL A 189 3.63 13.99 -1.25
C VAL A 189 3.66 12.95 -2.37
N GLU A 190 4.07 11.72 -2.08
CA GLU A 190 4.03 10.60 -3.04
C GLU A 190 2.60 10.26 -3.49
N GLU A 191 1.63 10.21 -2.56
CA GLU A 191 0.20 10.04 -2.87
C GLU A 191 -0.32 11.14 -3.79
N ILE A 192 0.02 12.41 -3.52
CA ILE A 192 -0.36 13.56 -4.36
C ILE A 192 0.25 13.44 -5.76
N TYR A 193 1.53 13.09 -5.88
CA TYR A 193 2.18 12.87 -7.19
C TYR A 193 1.58 11.71 -7.97
N PHE A 194 1.16 10.64 -7.28
CA PHE A 194 0.47 9.51 -7.91
C PHE A 194 -0.92 9.91 -8.42
N ALA A 195 -1.74 10.53 -7.57
CA ALA A 195 -3.08 10.99 -7.95
C ALA A 195 -3.06 12.07 -9.06
N GLN A 196 -2.05 12.95 -9.09
CA GLN A 196 -1.85 13.89 -10.19
C GLN A 196 -1.54 13.17 -11.51
N ARG A 197 -0.70 12.14 -11.48
CA ARG A 197 -0.38 11.33 -12.66
C ARG A 197 -1.59 10.61 -13.22
N GLU A 198 -2.38 9.96 -12.37
CA GLU A 198 -3.63 9.29 -12.77
C GLU A 198 -4.64 10.29 -13.36
N ARG A 199 -4.77 11.48 -12.77
CA ARG A 199 -5.59 12.58 -13.30
C ARG A 199 -5.11 12.99 -14.70
N ASP A 200 -3.82 13.18 -14.88
CA ASP A 200 -3.25 13.67 -16.15
C ASP A 200 -3.35 12.61 -17.25
N GLU A 201 -3.13 11.34 -16.90
CA GLU A 201 -3.38 10.20 -17.80
C GLU A 201 -4.85 10.13 -18.21
N ALA A 202 -5.79 10.21 -17.26
CA ALA A 202 -7.23 10.22 -17.55
C ALA A 202 -7.68 11.41 -18.41
N ILE A 203 -7.09 12.61 -18.20
CA ILE A 203 -7.32 13.78 -19.05
C ILE A 203 -6.80 13.53 -20.46
N MET A 204 -5.58 12.99 -20.61
CA MET A 204 -5.00 12.70 -21.92
C MET A 204 -5.79 11.62 -22.68
N SER A 205 -6.19 10.53 -22.03
CA SER A 205 -7.04 9.50 -22.66
C SER A 205 -8.40 10.06 -23.08
N ARG A 206 -9.02 10.93 -22.27
CA ARG A 206 -10.29 11.57 -22.63
C ARG A 206 -10.14 12.55 -23.80
N LEU A 207 -9.02 13.27 -23.87
CA LEU A 207 -8.71 14.16 -24.99
C LEU A 207 -8.41 13.37 -26.28
N GLN A 208 -7.73 12.23 -26.18
CA GLN A 208 -7.51 11.30 -27.31
C GLN A 208 -8.85 10.80 -27.86
N LEU A 209 -9.71 10.24 -27.00
CA LEU A 209 -11.04 9.76 -27.39
C LEU A 209 -11.88 10.85 -28.06
N ALA A 210 -11.90 12.07 -27.52
CA ALA A 210 -12.64 13.18 -28.12
C ALA A 210 -12.09 13.61 -29.50
N ASN A 211 -10.77 13.47 -29.74
CA ASN A 211 -10.19 13.68 -31.07
C ASN A 211 -10.55 12.53 -32.02
N GLU A 212 -10.50 11.28 -31.56
CA GLU A 212 -10.89 10.10 -32.34
C GLU A 212 -12.37 10.16 -32.76
N GLU A 213 -13.28 10.46 -31.84
CA GLU A 213 -14.72 10.66 -32.12
C GLU A 213 -14.96 11.79 -33.14
N ARG A 214 -14.24 12.91 -33.00
CA ARG A 214 -14.30 14.04 -33.94
C ARG A 214 -13.80 13.63 -35.32
N ASP A 215 -12.68 12.92 -35.40
CA ASP A 215 -12.04 12.56 -36.66
C ASP A 215 -12.83 11.42 -37.37
N GLU A 216 -13.48 10.53 -36.62
CA GLU A 216 -14.48 9.59 -37.13
C GLU A 216 -15.72 10.33 -37.65
N ALA A 217 -16.24 11.32 -36.93
CA ALA A 217 -17.36 12.15 -37.38
C ALA A 217 -17.03 12.95 -38.66
N ILE A 218 -15.83 13.54 -38.76
CA ILE A 218 -15.33 14.21 -39.97
C ILE A 218 -15.22 13.21 -41.13
N SER A 219 -14.74 12.00 -40.88
CA SER A 219 -14.61 10.96 -41.90
C SER A 219 -15.98 10.50 -42.42
N ARG A 220 -16.95 10.27 -41.52
CA ARG A 220 -18.35 9.98 -41.88
C ARG A 220 -19.00 11.11 -42.67
N ALA A 221 -18.78 12.37 -42.26
CA ALA A 221 -19.33 13.53 -42.96
C ALA A 221 -18.78 13.64 -44.40
N ARG A 222 -17.49 13.39 -44.61
CA ARG A 222 -16.86 13.38 -45.95
C ARG A 222 -17.37 12.25 -46.84
N GLU A 223 -17.61 11.05 -46.32
CA GLU A 223 -18.17 9.95 -47.10
C GLU A 223 -19.65 10.21 -47.47
N LEU A 224 -20.40 10.88 -46.58
CA LEU A 224 -21.75 11.36 -46.89
C LEU A 224 -21.73 12.49 -47.94
N GLU A 225 -20.80 13.43 -47.88
CA GLU A 225 -20.62 14.47 -48.89
C GLU A 225 -20.27 13.86 -50.27
N LYS A 226 -19.38 12.87 -50.29
CA LYS A 226 -19.01 12.13 -51.51
C LYS A 226 -20.21 11.37 -52.09
N SER A 227 -20.95 10.61 -51.28
CA SER A 227 -22.13 9.88 -51.76
C SER A 227 -23.28 10.82 -52.19
N LEU A 228 -23.45 11.97 -51.54
CA LEU A 228 -24.37 13.02 -52.00
C LEU A 228 -23.99 13.52 -53.39
N LYS A 229 -22.70 13.76 -53.63
CA LYS A 229 -22.16 14.19 -54.93
C LYS A 229 -22.25 13.12 -56.02
N GLU A 230 -22.20 11.84 -55.65
CA GLU A 230 -22.50 10.72 -56.54
C GLU A 230 -24.01 10.69 -56.90
N LEU A 231 -24.89 11.00 -55.95
CA LEU A 231 -26.34 11.13 -56.18
C LEU A 231 -26.73 12.35 -57.02
N GLU A 232 -26.03 13.48 -56.90
CA GLU A 232 -26.28 14.71 -57.68
C GLU A 232 -26.12 14.48 -59.20
N ASN A 233 -25.35 13.46 -59.60
CA ASN A 233 -25.18 13.06 -61.01
C ASN A 233 -26.31 12.15 -61.54
N ILE A 234 -27.32 11.80 -60.73
CA ILE A 234 -28.45 10.97 -61.16
C ILE A 234 -29.64 11.85 -61.53
N ASN A 235 -29.95 11.93 -62.83
CA ASN A 235 -31.18 12.54 -63.31
C ASN A 235 -32.41 11.74 -62.80
N PRO A 236 -33.25 12.29 -61.90
CA PRO A 236 -34.35 11.52 -61.31
C PRO A 236 -35.42 11.12 -62.32
N GLU A 237 -35.66 11.96 -63.34
CA GLU A 237 -36.68 11.74 -64.37
C GLU A 237 -36.36 10.52 -65.27
N GLU A 238 -35.08 10.13 -65.34
CA GLU A 238 -34.64 8.93 -66.07
C GLU A 238 -34.66 7.65 -65.23
N ASN A 239 -34.87 7.72 -63.90
CA ASN A 239 -34.88 6.55 -63.02
C ASN A 239 -36.28 5.98 -62.78
N ASP A 240 -37.30 6.84 -62.68
CA ASP A 240 -38.69 6.43 -62.42
C ASP A 240 -39.41 5.82 -63.64
N MET A 241 -38.93 6.05 -64.86
CA MET A 241 -39.51 5.43 -66.06
C MET A 241 -39.47 3.90 -65.99
N THR A 242 -40.49 3.23 -66.48
CA THR A 242 -40.45 1.78 -66.72
C THR A 242 -39.56 1.44 -67.93
N LEU A 243 -39.03 0.21 -67.97
CA LEU A 243 -38.30 -0.27 -69.15
C LEU A 243 -39.17 -0.21 -70.43
N GLN A 244 -40.49 -0.42 -70.28
CA GLN A 244 -41.44 -0.32 -71.37
C GLN A 244 -41.56 1.12 -71.91
N GLU A 245 -41.57 2.13 -71.04
CA GLU A 245 -41.60 3.54 -71.44
C GLU A 245 -40.30 3.97 -72.14
N LEU A 246 -39.13 3.52 -71.64
CA LEU A 246 -37.84 3.76 -72.30
C LEU A 246 -37.79 3.12 -73.70
N LEU A 247 -38.26 1.88 -73.85
CA LEU A 247 -38.34 1.20 -75.14
C LEU A 247 -39.34 1.88 -76.08
N ASN A 248 -40.50 2.31 -75.59
CA ASN A 248 -41.48 3.08 -76.36
C ASN A 248 -40.91 4.44 -76.80
N ARG A 249 -40.14 5.13 -75.95
CA ARG A 249 -39.44 6.38 -76.29
C ARG A 249 -38.37 6.16 -77.36
N ILE A 250 -37.60 5.07 -77.30
CA ILE A 250 -36.63 4.69 -78.35
C ILE A 250 -37.35 4.41 -79.68
N ASN A 251 -38.44 3.65 -79.65
CA ASN A 251 -39.18 3.28 -80.85
C ASN A 251 -39.85 4.49 -81.55
N ASN A 252 -40.20 5.53 -80.77
CA ASN A 252 -40.88 6.72 -81.26
C ASN A 252 -39.95 7.96 -81.34
N ALA A 253 -38.62 7.78 -81.30
CA ALA A 253 -37.67 8.88 -81.28
C ALA A 253 -37.27 9.34 -82.69
N ASP A 254 -37.67 10.56 -83.05
CA ASP A 254 -37.33 11.20 -84.34
C ASP A 254 -35.84 11.56 -84.52
N THR A 255 -35.00 11.39 -83.48
CA THR A 255 -33.57 11.72 -83.55
C THR A 255 -32.68 10.67 -82.90
N GLY A 256 -31.54 10.39 -83.54
CA GLY A 256 -30.53 9.47 -83.01
C GLY A 256 -29.97 9.87 -81.64
N ARG A 257 -30.01 11.16 -81.27
CA ARG A 257 -29.64 11.62 -79.92
C ARG A 257 -30.63 11.15 -78.86
N ALA A 258 -31.94 11.20 -79.14
CA ALA A 258 -32.96 10.71 -78.23
C ALA A 258 -32.91 9.17 -78.09
N ILE A 259 -32.65 8.46 -79.20
CA ILE A 259 -32.39 7.00 -79.16
C ILE A 259 -31.17 6.69 -78.26
N HIS A 260 -30.08 7.44 -78.41
CA HIS A 260 -28.86 7.23 -77.64
C HIS A 260 -29.01 7.52 -76.14
N SER A 261 -29.69 8.62 -75.75
CA SER A 261 -29.90 8.94 -74.32
C SER A 261 -30.77 7.88 -73.63
N ASN A 262 -31.93 7.52 -74.19
CA ASN A 262 -32.77 6.47 -73.61
C ASN A 262 -32.04 5.10 -73.60
N GLY A 263 -31.21 4.81 -74.62
CA GLY A 263 -30.37 3.62 -74.65
C GLY A 263 -29.28 3.59 -73.57
N ALA A 264 -28.69 4.74 -73.25
CA ALA A 264 -27.72 4.88 -72.16
C ALA A 264 -28.38 4.62 -70.79
N VAL A 265 -29.60 5.10 -70.56
CA VAL A 265 -30.38 4.82 -69.34
C VAL A 265 -30.67 3.33 -69.17
N ILE A 266 -31.07 2.64 -70.26
CA ILE A 266 -31.27 1.18 -70.21
C ILE A 266 -29.95 0.45 -69.88
N MET A 267 -28.84 0.87 -70.49
CA MET A 267 -27.52 0.28 -70.25
C MET A 267 -27.08 0.48 -68.79
N ASP A 268 -27.15 1.70 -68.26
CA ASP A 268 -26.83 2.03 -66.87
C ASP A 268 -27.64 1.18 -65.88
N ARG A 269 -28.96 1.04 -66.08
CA ARG A 269 -29.82 0.17 -65.27
C ARG A 269 -29.40 -1.30 -65.32
N ILE A 270 -28.99 -1.81 -66.48
CA ILE A 270 -28.50 -3.20 -66.63
C ILE A 270 -27.19 -3.38 -65.86
N TYR A 271 -26.24 -2.43 -65.97
CA TYR A 271 -24.98 -2.46 -65.23
C TYR A 271 -25.22 -2.40 -63.72
N LYS A 272 -25.99 -1.42 -63.22
CA LYS A 272 -26.35 -1.30 -61.79
C LYS A 272 -27.06 -2.56 -61.26
N THR A 273 -27.96 -3.16 -62.03
CA THR A 273 -28.64 -4.40 -61.65
C THR A 273 -27.67 -5.58 -61.55
N LYS A 274 -26.68 -5.65 -62.45
CA LYS A 274 -25.65 -6.69 -62.44
C LYS A 274 -24.70 -6.52 -61.24
N GLU A 275 -24.20 -5.31 -61.05
CA GLU A 275 -23.32 -4.94 -59.93
C GLU A 275 -23.98 -5.17 -58.57
N CYS A 276 -25.25 -4.77 -58.41
CA CYS A 276 -26.02 -5.01 -57.20
C CYS A 276 -26.16 -6.51 -56.89
N LYS A 277 -26.42 -7.36 -57.90
CA LYS A 277 -26.46 -8.82 -57.72
C LYS A 277 -25.10 -9.39 -57.32
N GLU A 278 -24.02 -8.92 -57.92
CA GLU A 278 -22.65 -9.34 -57.60
C GLU A 278 -22.32 -8.95 -56.14
N LYS A 279 -22.60 -7.70 -55.75
CA LYS A 279 -22.44 -7.19 -54.39
C LYS A 279 -23.22 -8.02 -53.36
N ILE A 280 -24.53 -8.23 -53.56
CA ILE A 280 -25.36 -9.07 -52.69
C ILE A 280 -24.77 -10.47 -52.55
N THR A 281 -24.37 -11.10 -53.66
CA THR A 281 -23.76 -12.44 -53.63
C THR A 281 -22.47 -12.47 -52.80
N THR A 282 -21.63 -11.43 -52.88
CA THR A 282 -20.42 -11.33 -52.07
C THR A 282 -20.70 -11.04 -50.59
N GLU A 283 -21.69 -10.21 -50.28
CA GLU A 283 -22.09 -9.88 -48.91
C GLU A 283 -22.73 -11.10 -48.21
N GLU A 284 -23.60 -11.84 -48.91
CA GLU A 284 -24.18 -13.11 -48.42
C GLU A 284 -23.10 -14.18 -48.18
N MET A 285 -22.13 -14.32 -49.10
CA MET A 285 -21.00 -15.24 -48.93
C MET A 285 -20.13 -14.87 -47.72
N ASN A 286 -19.84 -13.58 -47.53
CA ASN A 286 -19.07 -13.10 -46.39
C ASN A 286 -19.80 -13.34 -45.06
N ALA A 287 -21.10 -13.05 -44.99
CA ALA A 287 -21.92 -13.30 -43.80
C ALA A 287 -21.93 -14.78 -43.40
N VAL A 288 -22.03 -15.70 -44.38
CA VAL A 288 -21.95 -17.16 -44.15
C VAL A 288 -20.56 -17.58 -43.65
N ILE A 289 -19.48 -16.95 -44.15
CA ILE A 289 -18.12 -17.17 -43.69
C ILE A 289 -17.94 -16.71 -42.24
N GLU A 290 -18.44 -15.52 -41.90
CA GLU A 290 -18.39 -14.97 -40.54
C GLU A 290 -19.19 -15.81 -39.54
N GLU A 291 -20.40 -16.25 -39.89
CA GLU A 291 -21.21 -17.14 -39.03
C GLU A 291 -20.50 -18.47 -38.79
N ARG A 292 -19.92 -19.08 -39.85
CA ARG A 292 -19.12 -20.30 -39.75
C ARG A 292 -17.93 -20.11 -38.81
N ASP A 293 -17.19 -19.02 -38.93
CA ASP A 293 -15.96 -18.79 -38.16
C ASP A 293 -16.25 -18.41 -36.70
N ALA A 294 -17.36 -17.72 -36.44
CA ALA A 294 -17.90 -17.52 -35.10
C ALA A 294 -18.34 -18.86 -34.45
N ALA A 295 -19.03 -19.72 -35.21
CA ALA A 295 -19.42 -21.06 -34.74
C ALA A 295 -18.20 -21.94 -34.44
N LEU A 296 -17.20 -21.97 -35.33
CA LEU A 296 -15.94 -22.69 -35.12
C LEU A 296 -15.18 -22.18 -33.89
N SER A 297 -15.14 -20.87 -33.68
CA SER A 297 -14.50 -20.26 -32.49
C SER A 297 -15.23 -20.64 -31.20
N LYS A 298 -16.57 -20.69 -31.23
CA LYS A 298 -17.40 -21.17 -30.11
C LYS A 298 -17.14 -22.65 -29.82
N CYS A 299 -17.03 -23.51 -30.84
CA CYS A 299 -16.68 -24.92 -30.67
C CYS A 299 -15.31 -25.10 -30.02
N LYS A 300 -14.26 -24.43 -30.53
CA LYS A 300 -12.90 -24.48 -29.95
C LYS A 300 -12.87 -24.08 -28.46
N ARG A 301 -13.61 -23.03 -28.08
CA ARG A 301 -13.71 -22.61 -26.67
C ARG A 301 -14.39 -23.69 -25.81
N LEU A 302 -15.50 -24.26 -26.28
CA LEU A 302 -16.21 -25.32 -25.56
C LEU A 302 -15.36 -26.60 -25.41
N GLU A 303 -14.56 -26.94 -26.42
CA GLU A 303 -13.59 -28.05 -26.36
C GLU A 303 -12.51 -27.81 -25.29
N GLN A 304 -11.98 -26.58 -25.18
CA GLN A 304 -11.03 -26.19 -24.15
C GLN A 304 -11.64 -26.23 -22.74
N GLU A 305 -12.86 -25.70 -22.58
CA GLU A 305 -13.62 -25.74 -21.31
C GLU A 305 -13.89 -27.19 -20.85
N LEU A 306 -14.25 -28.07 -21.79
CA LEU A 306 -14.43 -29.50 -21.51
C LEU A 306 -13.10 -30.14 -21.07
N HIS A 307 -11.99 -29.84 -21.75
CA HIS A 307 -10.68 -30.38 -21.38
C HIS A 307 -10.25 -29.92 -19.98
N HIS A 308 -10.44 -28.63 -19.66
CA HIS A 308 -10.13 -28.08 -18.34
C HIS A 308 -11.02 -28.69 -17.24
N LEU A 309 -12.32 -28.82 -17.47
CA LEU A 309 -13.25 -29.43 -16.51
C LEU A 309 -12.92 -30.92 -16.27
N LYS A 310 -12.49 -31.65 -17.31
CA LYS A 310 -12.04 -33.04 -17.21
C LYS A 310 -10.77 -33.16 -16.34
N GLU A 311 -9.82 -32.25 -16.50
CA GLU A 311 -8.60 -32.18 -15.69
C GLU A 311 -8.89 -31.78 -14.23
N GLN A 312 -9.76 -30.80 -14.01
CA GLN A 312 -10.22 -30.39 -12.68
C GLN A 312 -10.94 -31.53 -11.94
N ASN A 313 -11.79 -32.29 -12.63
CA ASN A 313 -12.48 -33.44 -12.05
C ASN A 313 -11.48 -34.58 -11.73
N GLN A 314 -10.54 -34.85 -12.63
CA GLN A 314 -9.50 -35.87 -12.42
C GLN A 314 -8.56 -35.53 -11.26
N THR A 315 -8.17 -34.27 -11.10
CA THR A 315 -7.35 -33.81 -9.97
C THR A 315 -8.13 -33.82 -8.66
N SER A 316 -9.39 -33.35 -8.66
CA SER A 316 -10.29 -33.44 -7.49
C SER A 316 -10.50 -34.89 -7.02
N ALA A 317 -10.77 -35.81 -7.94
CA ALA A 317 -10.91 -37.24 -7.63
C ALA A 317 -9.61 -37.86 -7.08
N ASN A 318 -8.45 -37.44 -7.57
CA ASN A 318 -7.16 -37.90 -7.06
C ASN A 318 -6.87 -37.35 -5.65
N ASN A 319 -7.15 -36.07 -5.40
CA ASN A 319 -6.99 -35.45 -4.08
C ASN A 319 -7.89 -36.11 -3.04
N MET A 320 -9.16 -36.40 -3.39
CA MET A 320 -10.09 -37.10 -2.52
C MET A 320 -9.62 -38.52 -2.18
N ARG A 321 -9.06 -39.25 -3.16
CA ARG A 321 -8.45 -40.58 -2.93
C ARG A 321 -7.24 -40.49 -1.99
N HIS A 322 -6.37 -39.50 -2.16
CA HIS A 322 -5.20 -39.30 -1.29
C HIS A 322 -5.61 -39.02 0.16
N LEU A 323 -6.49 -38.03 0.38
CA LEU A 323 -7.01 -37.70 1.71
C LEU A 323 -7.70 -38.89 2.39
N THR A 324 -8.43 -39.71 1.63
CA THR A 324 -9.07 -40.93 2.15
C THR A 324 -8.04 -41.97 2.57
N ALA A 325 -6.99 -42.19 1.78
CA ALA A 325 -5.91 -43.11 2.10
C ALA A 325 -5.12 -42.67 3.34
N GLU A 326 -4.76 -41.38 3.40
CA GLU A 326 -4.05 -40.76 4.52
C GLU A 326 -4.86 -40.83 5.83
N ASN A 327 -6.15 -40.51 5.80
CA ASN A 327 -7.00 -40.60 6.99
C ASN A 327 -7.22 -42.04 7.47
N ASN A 328 -7.25 -43.01 6.55
CA ASN A 328 -7.26 -44.43 6.90
C ASN A 328 -5.95 -44.87 7.57
N GLN A 329 -4.80 -44.40 7.07
CA GLN A 329 -3.48 -44.66 7.67
C GLN A 329 -3.36 -43.99 9.06
N GLU A 330 -3.84 -42.76 9.21
CA GLU A 330 -3.89 -42.05 10.49
C GLU A 330 -4.73 -42.83 11.53
N ARG A 331 -5.91 -43.33 11.14
CA ARG A 331 -6.75 -44.17 12.01
C ARG A 331 -6.06 -45.48 12.41
N ALA A 332 -5.35 -46.13 11.48
CA ALA A 332 -4.58 -47.35 11.78
C ALA A 332 -3.42 -47.06 12.77
N LEU A 333 -2.70 -45.95 12.60
CA LEU A 333 -1.64 -45.52 13.51
C LEU A 333 -2.17 -45.15 14.90
N LYS A 334 -3.30 -44.44 14.99
CA LYS A 334 -3.98 -44.14 16.27
C LYS A 334 -4.39 -45.41 17.01
N ALA A 335 -4.98 -46.39 16.30
CA ALA A 335 -5.34 -47.68 16.90
C ALA A 335 -4.10 -48.43 17.45
N LYS A 336 -3.00 -48.45 16.69
CA LYS A 336 -1.73 -49.05 17.14
C LYS A 336 -1.14 -48.34 18.37
N LEU A 337 -1.18 -47.01 18.40
CA LEU A 337 -0.69 -46.21 19.53
C LEU A 337 -1.51 -46.46 20.80
N LEU A 338 -2.85 -46.55 20.70
CA LEU A 338 -3.73 -46.90 21.81
C LEU A 338 -3.44 -48.31 22.36
N SER A 339 -3.23 -49.30 21.48
CA SER A 339 -2.80 -50.65 21.90
C SER A 339 -1.49 -50.60 22.68
N MET A 340 -0.45 -49.96 22.14
CA MET A 340 0.84 -49.84 22.81
C MET A 340 0.75 -49.09 24.14
N GLN A 341 -0.15 -48.12 24.26
CA GLN A 341 -0.39 -47.41 25.52
C GLN A 341 -1.07 -48.31 26.56
N GLN A 342 -2.04 -49.15 26.15
CA GLN A 342 -2.68 -50.14 27.03
C GLN A 342 -1.71 -51.25 27.45
N ASP A 343 -0.83 -51.70 26.54
CA ASP A 343 0.25 -52.65 26.84
C ASP A 343 1.26 -52.04 27.84
N ARG A 344 1.57 -50.74 27.71
CA ARG A 344 2.43 -50.03 28.67
C ARG A 344 1.76 -49.90 30.04
N GLU A 345 0.48 -49.55 30.08
CA GLU A 345 -0.28 -49.36 31.32
C GLU A 345 -0.38 -50.68 32.11
N THR A 346 -0.68 -51.78 31.41
CA THR A 346 -0.70 -53.13 32.01
C THR A 346 0.68 -53.56 32.49
N ALA A 347 1.76 -53.32 31.72
CA ALA A 347 3.12 -53.57 32.18
C ALA A 347 3.48 -52.76 33.44
N ILE A 348 3.11 -51.47 33.52
CA ILE A 348 3.31 -50.63 34.70
C ILE A 348 2.57 -51.20 35.93
N GLN A 349 1.35 -51.69 35.76
CA GLN A 349 0.60 -52.36 36.83
C GLN A 349 1.31 -53.63 37.33
N GLN A 350 1.84 -54.46 36.42
CA GLN A 350 2.63 -55.65 36.80
C GLN A 350 3.91 -55.26 37.56
N TYR A 351 4.65 -54.24 37.10
CA TYR A 351 5.82 -53.72 37.81
C TYR A 351 5.48 -53.20 39.21
N LYS A 352 4.33 -52.53 39.38
CA LYS A 352 3.88 -52.06 40.70
C LYS A 352 3.60 -53.23 41.65
N LYS A 353 2.87 -54.26 41.19
CA LYS A 353 2.60 -55.47 41.98
C LYS A 353 3.88 -56.19 42.38
N LEU A 354 4.82 -56.39 41.44
CA LEU A 354 6.10 -57.02 41.71
C LEU A 354 6.95 -56.22 42.74
N LYS A 355 6.87 -54.89 42.71
CA LYS A 355 7.53 -54.01 43.69
C LYS A 355 6.93 -54.18 45.10
N GLU A 356 5.62 -54.36 45.22
CA GLU A 356 4.92 -54.63 46.48
C GLU A 356 5.27 -56.03 47.03
N GLU A 357 5.37 -57.04 46.17
CA GLU A 357 5.85 -58.38 46.53
C GLU A 357 7.31 -58.34 47.04
N ILE A 358 8.21 -57.62 46.36
CA ILE A 358 9.60 -57.42 46.79
C ILE A 358 9.68 -56.71 48.16
N GLN A 359 8.82 -55.72 48.42
CA GLN A 359 8.75 -55.06 49.73
C GLN A 359 8.28 -56.03 50.82
N THR A 360 7.28 -56.85 50.53
CA THR A 360 6.75 -57.88 51.45
C THR A 360 7.83 -58.92 51.79
N LEU A 361 8.55 -59.43 50.79
CA LEU A 361 9.68 -60.35 50.98
C LEU A 361 10.80 -59.74 51.83
N ARG A 362 11.10 -58.44 51.67
CA ARG A 362 12.08 -57.73 52.52
C ARG A 362 11.65 -57.65 53.99
N ILE A 363 10.35 -57.53 54.27
CA ILE A 363 9.81 -57.54 55.64
C ILE A 363 9.91 -58.96 56.21
N TYR A 364 9.52 -59.97 55.43
CA TYR A 364 9.57 -61.38 55.83
C TYR A 364 11.00 -61.80 56.20
N TYR A 365 12.00 -61.47 55.37
CA TYR A 365 13.41 -61.75 55.64
C TYR A 365 13.95 -61.04 56.91
N ARG A 366 13.46 -59.83 57.22
CA ARG A 366 13.80 -59.14 58.47
C ARG A 366 13.21 -59.84 59.69
N LEU A 367 11.97 -60.31 59.60
CA LEU A 367 11.30 -61.08 60.64
C LEU A 367 11.99 -62.42 60.88
N GLU A 368 12.31 -63.16 59.83
CA GLU A 368 13.03 -64.44 59.89
C GLU A 368 14.39 -64.27 60.60
N ARG A 369 15.17 -63.24 60.22
CA ARG A 369 16.43 -62.91 60.89
C ARG A 369 16.25 -62.54 62.37
N LEU A 370 15.16 -61.87 62.75
CA LEU A 370 14.85 -61.58 64.17
C LEU A 370 14.48 -62.85 64.94
N VAL A 371 13.69 -63.75 64.34
CA VAL A 371 13.33 -65.06 64.90
C VAL A 371 14.59 -65.90 65.13
N ASP A 372 15.54 -65.92 64.19
CA ASP A 372 16.82 -66.62 64.36
C ASP A 372 17.70 -66.03 65.46
N VAL A 373 17.72 -64.70 65.63
CA VAL A 373 18.41 -64.04 66.75
C VAL A 373 17.75 -64.39 68.09
N LEU A 374 16.43 -64.42 68.15
CA LEU A 374 15.69 -64.85 69.36
C LEU A 374 15.94 -66.32 69.67
N ARG A 375 15.88 -67.21 68.67
CA ARG A 375 16.20 -68.64 68.81
C ARG A 375 17.61 -68.85 69.36
N LYS A 376 18.60 -68.09 68.86
CA LYS A 376 19.97 -68.10 69.40
C LYS A 376 20.08 -67.55 70.83
N LYS A 377 19.34 -66.48 71.17
CA LYS A 377 19.34 -65.92 72.54
C LYS A 377 18.66 -66.86 73.56
N VAL A 378 17.54 -67.48 73.20
CA VAL A 378 16.85 -68.46 74.06
C VAL A 378 17.71 -69.73 74.22
N GLY A 379 18.41 -70.16 73.18
CA GLY A 379 19.36 -71.27 73.26
C GLY A 379 20.66 -70.98 74.02
N ALA A 380 21.01 -69.71 74.25
CA ALA A 380 22.25 -69.29 74.93
C ALA A 380 22.03 -68.67 76.32
N GLY A 381 20.79 -68.32 76.68
CA GLY A 381 20.43 -67.72 77.96
C GLY A 381 20.06 -68.77 78.99
N THR A 382 20.85 -68.88 80.06
CA THR A 382 20.51 -69.69 81.24
C THR A 382 19.13 -69.32 81.77
N ILE A 383 18.16 -70.25 81.65
CA ILE A 383 16.88 -70.15 82.35
C ILE A 383 17.18 -70.33 83.84
N ARG A 384 17.36 -69.20 84.53
CA ARG A 384 17.40 -69.18 85.99
C ARG A 384 15.95 -69.19 86.48
N THR A 385 15.39 -70.40 86.62
CA THR A 385 14.09 -70.60 87.27
C THR A 385 14.20 -70.09 88.70
N VAL A 386 13.53 -68.99 89.00
CA VAL A 386 13.23 -68.59 90.38
C VAL A 386 11.86 -69.20 90.70
N ILE A 387 11.87 -69.92 91.83
CA ILE A 387 10.82 -70.79 92.43
C ILE A 387 9.39 -70.33 92.13
#